data_AF-D6TNV6-F1
#
_entry.id   AF-D6TNV6-F1
#
_cell.length_a   1.000
_cell.length_b   1.000
_cell.length_c   1.000
_cell.angle_alpha   90.00
_cell.angle_beta   90.00
_cell.angle_gamma   90.00
#
_symmetry.space_group_name_H-M   'P 1'
#
loop_
_entity.id
_entity.type
_entity.pdbx_description
1 polymer ?
#
loop_
_entity_poly.entity_id
_entity_poly.type
_entity_poly.pdbx_seq_one_letter_code
_entity_poly.pdbx_strand_id
1 'polypeptide(L)'
;MRLVEQHVIDRRDPRYAIIDEAAFKSKNLYNAALYEIRQAFIHEGKYLNYNEMQRRMQLHEAYKALPAKVSQQILLTYKAQLVGIRVEIVEESYTSKASLLDLDLLPVRDPYNKNEKHTFSGKRVMRGLYHASDGRKINADVNGAGNIIRKVAPDAFWAKGVEDGKGVLASLVVHPVRIVVPLTKPESKRKVAKASDQ
;
A
#
# COMPACT_ATOMS: atom_id res chain seq x y z
N MET A 1 -18.11 0.79 -20.35
CA MET A 1 -16.82 0.36 -20.93
C MET A 1 -15.93 1.60 -21.00
N ARG A 2 -14.91 1.71 -20.13
CA ARG A 2 -14.03 2.88 -20.07
C ARG A 2 -12.95 2.69 -21.14
N LEU A 3 -12.88 3.54 -22.16
CA LEU A 3 -11.75 3.54 -23.09
C LEU A 3 -10.49 3.85 -22.27
N VAL A 4 -9.58 2.90 -22.21
CA VAL A 4 -8.24 3.13 -21.68
C VAL A 4 -7.29 3.28 -22.86
N GLU A 5 -6.50 4.35 -22.85
CA GLU A 5 -5.46 4.54 -23.83
C GLU A 5 -4.38 3.46 -23.64
N GLN A 6 -4.10 2.69 -24.67
CA GLN A 6 -3.07 1.65 -24.65
C GLN A 6 -1.89 2.07 -25.52
N HIS A 7 -0.71 2.20 -24.91
CA HIS A 7 0.54 2.43 -25.65
C HIS A 7 1.25 1.08 -25.82
N VAL A 8 1.39 0.63 -27.07
CA VAL A 8 2.20 -0.55 -27.41
C VAL A 8 3.59 -0.06 -27.81
N ILE A 9 4.60 -0.38 -27.00
CA ILE A 9 5.99 0.02 -27.20
C ILE A 9 6.75 -1.18 -27.77
N ASP A 10 7.22 -1.06 -29.02
CA ASP A 10 8.07 -2.07 -29.67
C ASP A 10 9.56 -1.69 -29.56
N ARG A 11 10.45 -2.58 -30.05
CA ARG A 11 11.92 -2.38 -29.98
C ARG A 11 12.44 -1.16 -30.75
N ARG A 12 11.65 -0.60 -31.66
CA ARG A 12 12.01 0.56 -32.48
C ARG A 12 11.61 1.88 -31.82
N ASP A 13 10.76 1.83 -30.80
CA ASP A 13 10.37 3.02 -30.04
C ASP A 13 11.60 3.56 -29.26
N PRO A 14 11.90 4.87 -29.32
CA PRO A 14 13.01 5.47 -28.59
C PRO A 14 12.98 5.22 -27.07
N ARG A 15 11.79 4.99 -26.50
CA ARG A 15 11.59 4.72 -25.08
C ARG A 15 11.96 3.28 -24.70
N TYR A 16 12.03 2.35 -25.65
CA TYR A 16 12.22 0.93 -25.39
C TYR A 16 13.50 0.65 -24.60
N ALA A 17 14.63 1.20 -25.02
CA ALA A 17 15.92 0.93 -24.38
C ALA A 17 15.94 1.30 -22.89
N ILE A 18 15.34 2.44 -22.54
CA ILE A 18 15.25 2.92 -21.16
C ILE A 18 14.32 2.03 -20.34
N ILE A 19 13.19 1.61 -20.92
CA ILE A 19 12.23 0.72 -20.25
C ILE A 19 12.83 -0.67 -20.02
N ASP A 20 13.54 -1.21 -21.02
CA ASP A 20 14.21 -2.51 -20.95
C ASP A 20 15.29 -2.52 -19.85
N GLU A 21 16.12 -1.48 -19.79
CA GLU A 21 17.11 -1.30 -18.74
C GLU A 21 16.46 -1.23 -17.35
N ALA A 22 15.39 -0.44 -17.20
CA ALA A 22 14.66 -0.33 -15.93
C ALA A 22 14.01 -1.67 -15.52
N ALA A 23 13.45 -2.42 -16.47
CA ALA A 23 12.88 -3.74 -16.23
C ALA A 23 13.94 -4.74 -15.80
N PHE A 24 15.11 -4.74 -16.44
CA PHE A 24 16.24 -5.58 -16.07
C PHE A 24 16.72 -5.29 -14.64
N LYS A 25 16.91 -4.01 -14.29
CA LYS A 25 17.28 -3.60 -12.92
C LYS A 25 16.22 -4.00 -11.90
N SER A 26 14.94 -3.90 -12.26
CA SER A 26 13.83 -4.31 -11.38
C SER A 26 13.83 -5.80 -11.10
N LYS A 27 14.06 -6.62 -12.13
CA LYS A 27 14.25 -8.08 -12.00
C LYS A 27 15.44 -8.41 -11.10
N ASN A 28 16.55 -7.71 -11.26
CA ASN A 28 17.74 -7.93 -10.42
C ASN A 28 17.48 -7.60 -8.96
N LEU A 29 16.79 -6.49 -8.67
CA LEU A 29 16.37 -6.14 -7.30
C LEU A 29 15.46 -7.21 -6.69
N TYR A 30 14.48 -7.71 -7.45
CA TYR A 30 13.60 -8.78 -7.00
C TYR A 30 14.39 -10.04 -6.65
N ASN A 31 15.28 -10.47 -7.55
CA ASN A 31 16.09 -11.68 -7.35
C ASN A 31 17.05 -11.53 -6.17
N ALA A 32 17.65 -10.34 -5.99
CA ALA A 32 18.51 -10.05 -4.86
C ALA A 32 17.74 -10.13 -3.53
N ALA A 33 16.54 -9.54 -3.45
CA ALA A 33 15.69 -9.63 -2.26
C ALA A 33 15.29 -11.08 -1.95
N LEU A 34 14.98 -11.88 -2.97
CA LEU A 34 14.69 -13.31 -2.81
C LEU A 34 15.91 -14.09 -2.31
N TYR A 35 17.09 -13.79 -2.85
CA TYR A 35 18.34 -14.39 -2.41
C TYR A 35 18.61 -14.09 -0.94
N GLU A 36 18.53 -12.82 -0.52
CA GLU A 36 18.77 -12.40 0.87
C GLU A 36 17.84 -13.11 1.86
N ILE A 37 16.54 -13.22 1.53
CA ILE A 37 15.59 -13.94 2.39
C ILE A 37 15.94 -15.41 2.48
N ARG A 38 16.33 -16.04 1.37
CA ARG A 38 16.74 -17.45 1.36
C ARG A 38 18.02 -17.66 2.17
N GLN A 39 19.01 -16.79 2.05
CA GLN A 39 20.26 -16.86 2.81
C GLN A 39 20.01 -16.73 4.31
N ALA A 40 19.19 -15.75 4.71
CA ALA A 40 18.81 -15.59 6.11
C ALA A 40 18.05 -16.81 6.66
N PHE A 41 17.19 -17.42 5.84
CA PHE A 41 16.48 -18.63 6.26
C PHE A 41 17.42 -19.83 6.44
N ILE A 42 18.29 -20.10 5.47
CA ILE A 42 19.16 -21.27 5.47
C ILE A 42 20.26 -21.16 6.54
N HIS A 43 20.91 -20.00 6.64
CA HIS A 43 22.10 -19.84 7.48
C HIS A 43 21.82 -19.24 8.85
N GLU A 44 20.82 -18.36 8.96
CA GLU A 44 20.47 -17.73 10.25
C GLU A 44 19.27 -18.39 10.93
N GLY A 45 18.53 -19.28 10.22
CA GLY A 45 17.28 -19.85 10.70
C GLY A 45 16.15 -18.82 10.86
N LYS A 46 16.24 -17.67 10.16
CA LYS A 46 15.33 -16.54 10.32
C LYS A 46 14.62 -16.21 9.02
N TYR A 47 13.32 -15.95 9.12
CA TYR A 47 12.54 -15.38 8.04
C TYR A 47 12.47 -13.86 8.20
N LEU A 48 13.10 -13.11 7.29
CA LEU A 48 13.18 -11.66 7.39
C LEU A 48 11.81 -11.01 7.22
N ASN A 49 11.47 -10.11 8.16
CA ASN A 49 10.29 -9.27 7.98
C ASN A 49 10.57 -8.15 6.95
N TYR A 50 9.53 -7.35 6.63
CA TYR A 50 9.65 -6.33 5.57
C TYR A 50 10.70 -5.28 5.92
N ASN A 51 10.66 -4.80 7.17
CA ASN A 51 11.48 -3.71 7.63
C ASN A 51 12.96 -4.12 7.68
N GLU A 52 13.23 -5.36 8.11
CA GLU A 52 14.58 -5.94 8.11
C GLU A 52 15.12 -6.08 6.69
N MET A 53 14.34 -6.69 5.80
CA MET A 53 14.73 -6.86 4.39
C MET A 53 14.94 -5.50 3.72
N GLN A 54 14.02 -4.54 3.92
CA GLN A 54 14.15 -3.18 3.38
C GLN A 54 15.44 -2.51 3.85
N ARG A 55 15.79 -2.59 5.14
CA ARG A 55 17.03 -2.02 5.67
C ARG A 55 18.27 -2.67 5.07
N ARG A 56 18.29 -4.00 4.94
CA ARG A 56 19.40 -4.72 4.27
C ARG A 56 19.53 -4.28 2.81
N MET A 57 18.41 -4.22 2.09
CA MET A 57 18.40 -3.86 0.67
C MET A 57 18.77 -2.40 0.41
N GLN A 58 18.52 -1.45 1.32
CA GLN A 58 18.83 -0.02 1.10
C GLN A 58 20.30 0.25 0.75
N LEU A 59 21.23 -0.56 1.26
CA LEU A 59 22.65 -0.44 0.94
C LEU A 59 23.07 -1.23 -0.30
N HIS A 60 22.24 -2.19 -0.73
CA HIS A 60 22.51 -3.12 -1.82
C HIS A 60 22.57 -2.39 -3.18
N GLU A 61 23.47 -2.81 -4.05
CA GLU A 61 23.69 -2.22 -5.38
C GLU A 61 22.40 -2.21 -6.22
N ALA A 62 21.74 -3.37 -6.33
CA ALA A 62 20.47 -3.50 -7.06
C ALA A 62 19.37 -2.54 -6.58
N TYR A 63 19.36 -2.15 -5.30
CA TYR A 63 18.39 -1.18 -4.77
C TYR A 63 18.75 0.24 -5.20
N LYS A 64 20.04 0.59 -5.17
CA LYS A 64 20.58 1.89 -5.59
C LYS A 64 20.55 2.10 -7.11
N ALA A 65 20.46 1.02 -7.88
CA ALA A 65 20.35 1.05 -9.34
C ALA A 65 19.03 1.66 -9.85
N LEU A 66 18.02 1.76 -8.99
CA LEU A 66 16.71 2.35 -9.29
C LEU A 66 16.39 3.50 -8.33
N PRO A 67 15.49 4.42 -8.70
CA PRO A 67 15.01 5.44 -7.78
C PRO A 67 14.40 4.80 -6.53
N ALA A 68 14.75 5.31 -5.35
CA ALA A 68 14.38 4.69 -4.07
C ALA A 68 12.87 4.39 -3.93
N LYS A 69 12.00 5.26 -4.45
CA LYS A 69 10.55 5.03 -4.48
C LYS A 69 10.17 3.77 -5.26
N VAL A 70 10.77 3.58 -6.44
CA VAL A 70 10.54 2.41 -7.31
C VAL A 70 11.06 1.15 -6.62
N SER A 71 12.28 1.21 -6.05
CA SER A 71 12.87 0.09 -5.33
C SER A 71 12.00 -0.36 -4.15
N GLN A 72 11.50 0.58 -3.34
CA GLN A 72 10.57 0.27 -2.23
C GLN A 72 9.28 -0.39 -2.71
N GLN A 73 8.72 0.11 -3.82
CA GLN A 73 7.50 -0.44 -4.38
C GLN A 73 7.69 -1.88 -4.89
N ILE A 74 8.83 -2.18 -5.51
CA ILE A 74 9.19 -3.54 -5.93
C ILE A 74 9.29 -4.47 -4.72
N LEU A 75 9.98 -4.05 -3.66
CA LEU A 75 10.12 -4.83 -2.43
C LEU A 75 8.77 -5.09 -1.73
N LEU A 76 7.89 -4.08 -1.71
CA LEU A 76 6.54 -4.21 -1.15
C LEU A 76 5.69 -5.18 -1.97
N THR A 77 5.69 -5.02 -3.30
CA THR A 77 4.96 -5.88 -4.24
C THR A 77 5.37 -7.33 -4.09
N TYR A 78 6.68 -7.57 -4.06
CA TYR A 78 7.25 -8.90 -3.81
C TYR A 78 6.73 -9.50 -2.50
N LYS A 79 6.84 -8.77 -1.39
CA LYS A 79 6.43 -9.30 -0.09
C LYS A 79 4.93 -9.61 -0.05
N ALA A 80 4.10 -8.75 -0.64
CA ALA A 80 2.67 -8.99 -0.74
C ALA A 80 2.37 -10.24 -1.56
N GLN A 81 3.02 -10.40 -2.72
CA GLN A 81 2.86 -11.57 -3.58
C GLN A 81 3.24 -12.89 -2.89
N LEU A 82 4.27 -12.89 -2.05
CA LEU A 82 4.67 -14.09 -1.27
C LEU A 82 3.56 -14.62 -0.36
N VAL A 83 2.66 -13.76 0.11
CA VAL A 83 1.53 -14.14 0.97
C VAL A 83 0.20 -14.14 0.21
N GLY A 84 0.24 -14.12 -1.12
CA GLY A 84 -0.96 -14.15 -1.97
C GLY A 84 -1.73 -12.83 -2.05
N ILE A 85 -1.14 -11.71 -1.60
CA ILE A 85 -1.76 -10.38 -1.70
C ILE A 85 -1.39 -9.74 -3.03
N ARG A 86 -2.41 -9.41 -3.83
CA ARG A 86 -2.26 -8.65 -5.08
C ARG A 86 -2.02 -7.17 -4.76
N VAL A 87 -1.01 -6.59 -5.40
CA VAL A 87 -0.74 -5.14 -5.34
C VAL A 87 -1.09 -4.53 -6.68
N GLU A 88 -2.02 -3.57 -6.68
CA GLU A 88 -2.38 -2.79 -7.85
C GLU A 88 -1.82 -1.38 -7.73
N ILE A 89 -1.13 -0.92 -8.78
CA ILE A 89 -0.54 0.41 -8.84
C ILE A 89 -1.55 1.32 -9.52
N VAL A 90 -1.89 2.42 -8.86
CA VAL A 90 -2.93 3.35 -9.29
C VAL A 90 -2.37 4.76 -9.32
N GLU A 91 -2.81 5.56 -10.29
CA GLU A 91 -2.40 6.95 -10.37
C GLU A 91 -3.06 7.81 -9.29
N GLU A 92 -2.30 8.68 -8.63
CA GLU A 92 -2.73 9.39 -7.42
C GLU A 92 -3.23 10.83 -7.70
N SER A 93 -3.55 11.18 -8.95
CA SER A 93 -3.99 12.54 -9.31
C SER A 93 -5.20 12.96 -8.46
N TYR A 94 -5.12 14.14 -7.85
CA TYR A 94 -6.19 14.77 -7.08
C TYR A 94 -6.74 13.98 -5.88
N THR A 95 -6.19 12.82 -5.50
CA THR A 95 -6.69 11.99 -4.39
C THR A 95 -6.63 12.68 -3.02
N SER A 96 -5.69 13.61 -2.85
CA SER A 96 -5.56 14.44 -1.65
C SER A 96 -6.36 15.75 -1.69
N LYS A 97 -6.92 16.10 -2.86
CA LYS A 97 -7.66 17.34 -3.09
C LYS A 97 -9.16 17.11 -3.12
N ALA A 98 -9.61 16.09 -3.85
CA ALA A 98 -11.00 15.67 -3.93
C ALA A 98 -11.52 15.21 -2.56
N SER A 99 -12.77 15.54 -2.27
CA SER A 99 -13.44 15.12 -1.04
C SER A 99 -13.97 13.71 -1.18
N LEU A 100 -13.52 12.83 -0.29
CA LEU A 100 -14.05 11.47 -0.16
C LEU A 100 -15.51 11.50 0.29
N LEU A 101 -15.84 12.37 1.26
CA LEU A 101 -17.18 12.42 1.87
C LEU A 101 -18.25 12.99 0.92
N ASP A 102 -17.86 13.90 0.05
CA ASP A 102 -18.75 14.48 -0.96
C ASP A 102 -18.75 13.67 -2.26
N LEU A 103 -17.95 12.61 -2.32
CA LEU A 103 -17.77 11.76 -3.50
C LEU A 103 -17.40 12.55 -4.76
N ASP A 104 -16.49 13.52 -4.61
CA ASP A 104 -15.98 14.34 -5.73
C ASP A 104 -15.47 13.47 -6.88
N LEU A 105 -15.64 13.95 -8.12
CA LEU A 105 -15.06 13.31 -9.30
C LEU A 105 -13.53 13.26 -9.20
N LEU A 106 -12.95 12.13 -9.61
CA LEU A 106 -11.50 11.89 -9.59
C LEU A 106 -10.95 11.82 -11.03
N PRO A 107 -10.61 12.97 -11.63
CA PRO A 107 -10.00 13.00 -12.96
C PRO A 107 -8.55 12.49 -12.93
N VAL A 108 -8.07 12.03 -14.08
CA VAL A 108 -6.65 11.73 -14.33
C VAL A 108 -6.02 13.01 -14.84
N ARG A 109 -4.89 13.43 -14.27
CA ARG A 109 -4.20 14.64 -14.73
C ARG A 109 -3.58 14.38 -16.11
N ASP A 110 -3.97 15.18 -17.10
CA ASP A 110 -3.27 15.25 -18.38
C ASP A 110 -1.98 16.10 -18.22
N PRO A 111 -0.78 15.53 -18.45
CA PRO A 111 0.47 16.30 -18.38
C PRO A 111 0.63 17.32 -19.51
N TYR A 112 -0.09 17.17 -20.62
CA TYR A 112 0.01 18.04 -21.81
C TYR A 112 -0.99 19.21 -21.75
N ASN A 113 -2.15 19.01 -21.14
CA ASN A 113 -3.15 20.06 -20.94
C ASN A 113 -3.04 20.74 -19.56
N LYS A 114 -2.15 21.74 -19.46
CA LYS A 114 -1.93 22.49 -18.19
C LYS A 114 -3.06 23.44 -17.80
N ASN A 115 -4.03 23.69 -18.69
CA ASN A 115 -5.07 24.68 -18.48
C ASN A 115 -6.32 24.10 -17.81
N GLU A 116 -6.42 22.78 -17.68
CA GLU A 116 -7.55 22.12 -17.04
C GLU A 116 -7.56 22.39 -15.53
N LYS A 117 -8.54 23.18 -15.08
CA LYS A 117 -8.73 23.51 -13.67
C LYS A 117 -9.89 22.69 -13.13
N HIS A 118 -9.61 21.85 -12.14
CA HIS A 118 -10.64 21.13 -11.39
C HIS A 118 -10.88 21.81 -10.04
N THR A 119 -12.15 22.06 -9.75
CA THR A 119 -12.63 22.51 -8.44
C THR A 119 -13.17 21.32 -7.67
N PHE A 120 -12.78 21.21 -6.40
CA PHE A 120 -13.21 20.16 -5.49
C PHE A 120 -14.03 20.78 -4.37
N SER A 121 -14.99 20.02 -3.83
CA SER A 121 -15.93 20.51 -2.82
C SER A 121 -15.25 20.69 -1.46
N GLY A 122 -14.28 19.82 -1.14
CA GLY A 122 -13.52 19.83 0.11
C GLY A 122 -12.14 20.46 -0.01
N LYS A 123 -11.47 20.61 1.13
CA LYS A 123 -10.12 21.17 1.22
C LYS A 123 -9.29 20.53 2.32
N ARG A 124 -8.02 20.25 2.02
CA ARG A 124 -7.02 19.93 3.03
C ARG A 124 -6.64 21.21 3.77
N VAL A 125 -6.85 21.24 5.08
CA VAL A 125 -6.54 22.42 5.91
C VAL A 125 -5.09 22.40 6.36
N MET A 126 -4.66 21.25 6.91
CA MET A 126 -3.30 21.05 7.39
C MET A 126 -2.94 19.56 7.34
N ARG A 127 -1.71 19.22 7.74
CA ARG A 127 -1.30 17.81 7.87
C ARG A 127 -2.26 17.08 8.82
N GLY A 128 -2.79 15.94 8.37
CA GLY A 128 -3.71 15.13 9.15
C GLY A 128 -5.16 15.64 9.21
N LEU A 129 -5.51 16.79 8.62
CA LEU A 129 -6.87 17.34 8.69
C LEU A 129 -7.42 17.76 7.31
N TYR A 130 -8.59 17.23 6.97
CA TYR A 130 -9.35 17.53 5.76
C TYR A 130 -10.77 17.96 6.11
N HIS A 131 -11.30 18.96 5.41
CA HIS A 131 -12.67 19.47 5.54
C HIS A 131 -13.48 19.12 4.29
N ALA A 132 -14.64 18.48 4.48
CA ALA A 132 -15.64 18.29 3.43
C ALA A 132 -16.50 19.55 3.24
N SER A 133 -17.33 19.54 2.19
CA SER A 133 -18.17 20.68 1.81
C SER A 133 -19.20 21.07 2.88
N ASP A 134 -19.71 20.06 3.59
CA ASP A 134 -20.68 20.21 4.69
C ASP A 134 -20.05 20.54 6.05
N GLY A 135 -18.74 20.80 6.08
CA GLY A 135 -18.00 21.15 7.29
C GLY A 135 -17.55 19.96 8.13
N ARG A 136 -17.89 18.71 7.77
CA ARG A 136 -17.34 17.52 8.42
C ARG A 136 -15.82 17.47 8.26
N LYS A 137 -15.15 16.99 9.29
CA LYS A 137 -13.70 16.87 9.33
C LYS A 137 -13.30 15.41 9.37
N ILE A 138 -12.34 15.03 8.52
CA ILE A 138 -11.74 13.71 8.52
C ILE A 138 -10.23 13.81 8.49
N ASN A 139 -9.56 12.71 8.86
CA ASN A 139 -8.13 12.64 8.69
C ASN A 139 -7.77 12.72 7.19
N ALA A 140 -6.76 13.52 6.86
CA ALA A 140 -6.37 13.73 5.46
C ALA A 140 -5.84 12.47 4.77
N ASP A 141 -5.22 11.55 5.53
CA ASP A 141 -4.72 10.28 5.01
C ASP A 141 -5.89 9.32 4.79
N VAL A 142 -6.93 9.34 5.63
CA VAL A 142 -8.20 8.62 5.40
C VAL A 142 -8.90 9.12 4.15
N ASN A 143 -8.94 10.44 3.93
CA ASN A 143 -9.47 11.02 2.68
C ASN A 143 -8.70 10.50 1.46
N GLY A 144 -7.36 10.59 1.51
CA GLY A 144 -6.49 10.12 0.43
C GLY A 144 -6.67 8.63 0.15
N ALA A 145 -6.63 7.78 1.18
CA ALA A 145 -6.78 6.33 1.06
C ALA A 145 -8.14 5.93 0.47
N GLY A 146 -9.24 6.55 0.93
CA GLY A 146 -10.56 6.29 0.36
C GLY A 146 -10.66 6.70 -1.11
N ASN A 147 -10.04 7.82 -1.49
CA ASN A 147 -10.02 8.23 -2.90
C ASN A 147 -9.17 7.30 -3.78
N ILE A 148 -8.11 6.69 -3.25
CA ILE A 148 -7.37 5.63 -3.97
C ILE A 148 -8.27 4.41 -4.22
N ILE A 149 -9.04 3.99 -3.21
CA ILE A 149 -10.03 2.91 -3.35
C ILE A 149 -11.04 3.28 -4.46
N ARG A 150 -11.55 4.51 -4.49
CA ARG A 150 -12.48 4.98 -5.52
C ARG A 150 -11.91 4.99 -6.94
N LYS A 151 -10.60 5.08 -7.11
CA LYS A 151 -10.00 4.98 -8.46
C LYS A 151 -10.00 3.56 -9.01
N VAL A 152 -9.85 2.58 -8.12
CA VAL A 152 -9.91 1.15 -8.48
C VAL A 152 -11.35 0.67 -8.57
N ALA A 153 -12.16 1.05 -7.58
CA ALA A 153 -13.55 0.67 -7.42
C ALA A 153 -14.41 1.94 -7.21
N PRO A 154 -14.86 2.60 -8.30
CA PRO A 154 -15.64 3.85 -8.21
C PRO A 154 -16.91 3.73 -7.37
N ASP A 155 -17.52 2.54 -7.38
CA ASP A 155 -18.78 2.26 -6.68
C ASP A 155 -18.58 1.81 -5.23
N ALA A 156 -17.33 1.76 -4.73
CA ALA A 156 -16.99 1.24 -3.40
C ALA A 156 -17.72 1.93 -2.22
N PHE A 157 -18.19 3.16 -2.42
CA PHE A 157 -18.84 3.97 -1.40
C PHE A 157 -20.21 4.52 -1.83
N TRP A 158 -20.81 4.00 -2.92
CA TRP A 158 -22.12 4.46 -3.37
C TRP A 158 -23.27 3.84 -2.56
N ALA A 159 -24.47 4.40 -2.67
CA ALA A 159 -25.65 3.97 -1.91
C ALA A 159 -26.14 2.55 -2.20
N LYS A 160 -25.72 1.99 -3.34
CA LYS A 160 -25.88 0.58 -3.72
C LYS A 160 -24.60 -0.23 -3.46
N GLY A 161 -23.84 0.12 -2.42
CA GLY A 161 -22.75 -0.72 -1.95
C GLY A 161 -23.18 -2.18 -1.96
N VAL A 162 -22.25 -3.07 -2.33
CA VAL A 162 -22.43 -4.52 -2.50
C VAL A 162 -23.65 -5.04 -1.71
N GLU A 163 -24.74 -5.31 -2.44
CA GLU A 163 -26.05 -5.89 -2.06
C GLU A 163 -27.03 -5.15 -1.10
N ASP A 164 -26.64 -4.31 -0.15
CA ASP A 164 -27.57 -3.96 0.96
C ASP A 164 -28.31 -2.59 0.89
N GLY A 165 -28.08 -1.78 -0.15
CA GLY A 165 -28.98 -0.66 -0.51
C GLY A 165 -29.22 0.45 0.53
N LYS A 166 -28.49 0.49 1.65
CA LYS A 166 -28.56 1.55 2.66
C LYS A 166 -27.30 2.42 2.61
N GLY A 167 -27.31 3.33 1.65
CA GLY A 167 -26.23 4.26 1.38
C GLY A 167 -26.10 5.42 2.36
N VAL A 168 -25.35 5.21 3.42
CA VAL A 168 -24.53 6.27 4.02
C VAL A 168 -23.09 5.79 3.86
N LEU A 169 -22.13 6.69 3.69
CA LEU A 169 -20.70 6.37 3.90
C LEU A 169 -20.54 6.00 5.38
N ALA A 170 -21.03 4.80 5.72
CA ALA A 170 -21.11 4.28 7.07
C ALA A 170 -19.68 4.19 7.52
N SER A 171 -19.36 5.04 8.49
CA SER A 171 -18.09 5.15 9.18
C SER A 171 -17.13 4.01 8.84
N LEU A 172 -16.06 4.31 8.10
CA LEU A 172 -14.88 3.44 7.90
C LEU A 172 -14.12 3.20 9.22
N VAL A 173 -14.84 3.20 10.35
CA VAL A 173 -14.34 2.85 11.65
C VAL A 173 -14.41 1.34 11.72
N VAL A 174 -13.36 0.70 11.21
CA VAL A 174 -12.91 -0.53 11.85
C VAL A 174 -12.69 -0.13 13.30
N HIS A 175 -13.57 -0.53 14.22
CA HIS A 175 -13.25 -0.42 15.63
C HIS A 175 -12.12 -1.41 15.86
N PRO A 176 -10.85 -1.00 16.04
CA PRO A 176 -9.83 -1.97 16.38
C PRO A 176 -10.27 -2.59 17.70
N VAL A 177 -10.63 -3.88 17.68
CA VAL A 177 -10.82 -4.63 18.91
C VAL A 177 -9.46 -4.68 19.57
N ARG A 178 -9.33 -3.98 20.71
CA ARG A 178 -8.12 -4.06 21.52
C ARG A 178 -8.05 -5.48 22.07
N ILE A 179 -7.29 -6.35 21.40
CA ILE A 179 -6.99 -7.68 21.93
C ILE A 179 -6.02 -7.49 23.10
N VAL A 180 -6.55 -7.56 24.31
CA VAL A 180 -5.74 -7.72 25.51
C VAL A 180 -5.41 -9.20 25.60
N VAL A 181 -4.20 -9.59 25.17
CA VAL A 181 -3.70 -10.93 25.45
C VAL A 181 -3.39 -10.98 26.96
N PRO A 182 -4.12 -11.75 27.77
CA PRO A 182 -3.78 -11.87 29.18
C PRO A 182 -2.38 -12.48 29.28
N LEU A 183 -1.52 -11.85 30.07
CA LEU A 183 -0.24 -12.43 30.44
C LEU A 183 -0.55 -13.68 31.29
N THR A 184 -0.50 -14.86 30.67
CA THR A 184 -0.44 -16.10 31.43
C THR A 184 0.82 -16.04 32.27
N LYS A 185 0.66 -15.97 33.60
CA LYS A 185 1.80 -16.11 34.52
C LYS A 185 2.50 -17.43 34.17
N PRO A 186 3.82 -17.45 33.98
CA PRO A 186 4.54 -18.70 33.80
C PRO A 186 4.22 -19.61 34.99
N GLU A 187 3.83 -20.85 34.72
CA GLU A 187 3.57 -21.83 35.77
C GLU A 187 4.80 -21.92 36.68
N SER A 188 4.59 -21.71 37.98
CA SER A 188 5.66 -21.91 38.95
C SER A 188 6.07 -23.39 38.88
N LYS A 189 7.36 -23.64 38.62
CA LYS A 189 7.92 -24.99 38.63
C LYS A 189 7.50 -25.67 39.94
N ARG A 190 6.62 -26.66 39.87
CA ARG A 190 6.27 -27.52 41.01
C ARG A 190 7.57 -28.07 41.58
N LYS A 191 7.88 -27.76 42.84
CA LYS A 191 8.96 -28.42 43.56
C LYS A 191 8.64 -29.92 43.60
N VAL A 192 9.42 -30.72 42.92
CA VAL A 192 9.39 -32.17 43.03
C VAL A 192 9.78 -32.50 44.47
N ALA A 193 8.85 -33.04 45.25
CA ALA A 193 9.16 -33.57 46.57
C ALA A 193 10.13 -34.73 46.38
N LYS A 194 11.32 -34.64 46.99
CA LYS A 194 12.22 -35.79 47.10
C LYS A 194 11.52 -36.84 47.95
N ALA A 195 11.24 -37.99 47.36
CA ALA A 195 10.91 -39.19 48.12
C ALA A 195 12.13 -39.54 48.97
N SER A 196 11.92 -39.64 50.28
CA SER A 196 12.87 -40.21 51.23
C SER A 196 12.82 -41.74 51.06
N ASP A 197 13.84 -42.30 50.44
CA ASP A 197 14.12 -43.73 50.50
C ASP A 197 14.84 -44.04 51.83
N GLN A 198 14.21 -44.93 52.60
CA GLN A 198 14.70 -45.84 53.65
C GLN A 198 15.74 -45.33 54.66
#